data_AF-A0A959CK66-F1
#
_entry.id   AF-A0A959CK66-F1
#
_cell.length_a   1.000
_cell.length_b   1.000
_cell.length_c   1.000
_cell.angle_alpha   90.00
_cell.angle_beta   90.00
_cell.angle_gamma   90.00
#
_symmetry.space_group_name_H-M   'P 1'
#
loop_
_entity.id
_entity.type
_entity.pdbx_description
1 polymer ?
#
loop_
_entity_poly.entity_id
_entity_poly.type
_entity_poly.pdbx_seq_one_letter_code
_entity_poly.pdbx_strand_id
1 'polypeptide(L)'
;SDVGNLGTYTVYAFVKGGGAVNGAGAVLRETRRAMLHGFTETELGRHKADLLEEVENDYKEREKTQSGSLAGRYVYHYLDNQPIPSPEQRLQLYQELLPTITLEDINPLPRRWLTDSNRV
;
A
#
# COMPACT_ATOMS: atom_id res chain seq x y z
N SER A 1 6.65 -4.97 -27.38
CA SER A 1 5.56 -4.27 -26.67
C SER A 1 5.55 -4.84 -25.27
N ASP A 2 5.95 -3.99 -24.35
CA ASP A 2 6.50 -4.32 -23.04
C ASP A 2 5.43 -4.88 -22.09
N VAL A 3 5.48 -6.18 -21.79
CA VAL A 3 4.67 -6.86 -20.77
C VAL A 3 5.41 -6.83 -19.44
N GLY A 4 5.81 -5.62 -19.02
CA GLY A 4 6.78 -5.41 -17.96
C GLY A 4 6.34 -4.46 -16.86
N ASN A 5 5.04 -4.24 -16.61
CA ASN A 5 4.57 -3.55 -15.40
C ASN A 5 3.06 -3.77 -15.13
N LEU A 6 2.65 -4.99 -14.82
CA LEU A 6 1.30 -5.25 -14.30
C LEU A 6 1.40 -5.49 -12.80
N GLY A 7 1.44 -4.40 -12.04
CA GLY A 7 1.11 -4.46 -10.62
C GLY A 7 -0.31 -4.98 -10.48
N THR A 8 -0.46 -6.25 -10.09
CA THR A 8 -1.78 -6.83 -9.85
C THR A 8 -2.38 -6.20 -8.59
N TYR A 9 -3.53 -5.54 -8.73
CA TYR A 9 -4.33 -5.11 -7.59
C TYR A 9 -5.10 -6.32 -7.05
N THR A 10 -4.68 -6.85 -5.90
CA THR A 10 -5.30 -8.02 -5.28
C THR A 10 -5.95 -7.65 -3.96
N VAL A 11 -7.21 -8.06 -3.77
CA VAL A 11 -7.95 -7.93 -2.52
C VAL A 11 -8.22 -9.33 -1.98
N TYR A 12 -7.83 -9.58 -0.73
CA TYR A 12 -8.03 -10.86 -0.06
C TYR A 12 -9.10 -10.74 1.04
N ALA A 13 -9.85 -11.81 1.28
CA ALA A 13 -10.67 -11.97 2.47
C ALA A 13 -10.40 -13.32 3.12
N PHE A 14 -10.08 -13.30 4.41
CA PHE A 14 -9.90 -14.51 5.22
C PHE A 14 -11.22 -14.87 5.88
N VAL A 15 -11.71 -16.09 5.64
CA VAL A 15 -12.99 -16.60 6.17
C VAL A 15 -12.80 -17.93 6.86
N LYS A 16 -13.64 -18.20 7.87
CA LYS A 16 -13.74 -19.53 8.49
C LYS A 16 -14.24 -20.55 7.46
N GLY A 17 -13.99 -21.84 7.70
CA GLY A 17 -14.43 -22.94 6.83
C GLY A 17 -15.93 -22.85 6.50
N GLY A 18 -16.28 -22.99 5.21
CA GLY A 18 -17.65 -22.81 4.71
C GLY A 18 -18.03 -21.35 4.39
N GLY A 19 -17.19 -20.36 4.70
CA GLY A 19 -17.47 -18.93 4.51
C GLY A 19 -17.11 -18.36 3.14
N ALA A 20 -16.70 -19.19 2.16
CA ALA A 20 -16.13 -18.72 0.89
C ALA A 20 -17.06 -17.78 0.12
N VAL A 21 -18.36 -18.10 0.03
CA VAL A 21 -19.36 -17.25 -0.65
C VAL A 21 -19.50 -15.88 0.03
N ASN A 22 -19.52 -15.87 1.37
CA ASN A 22 -19.61 -14.63 2.14
C ASN A 22 -18.34 -13.79 2.01
N GLY A 23 -17.17 -14.43 1.98
CA GLY A 23 -15.88 -13.78 1.74
C GLY A 23 -15.81 -13.14 0.36
N ALA A 24 -16.18 -13.87 -0.69
CA ALA A 24 -16.25 -13.33 -2.05
C ALA A 24 -17.22 -12.15 -2.15
N GLY A 25 -18.40 -12.25 -1.53
CA GLY A 25 -19.37 -11.16 -1.48
C GLY A 25 -18.83 -9.93 -0.75
N ALA A 26 -18.05 -10.10 0.31
CA ALA A 26 -17.41 -8.99 1.02
C ALA A 26 -16.37 -8.30 0.15
N VAL A 27 -15.46 -9.05 -0.48
CA VAL A 27 -14.45 -8.50 -1.40
C VAL A 27 -15.09 -7.66 -2.50
N LEU A 28 -16.15 -8.18 -3.14
CA LEU A 28 -16.84 -7.47 -4.21
C LEU A 28 -17.52 -6.18 -3.73
N ARG A 29 -18.15 -6.19 -2.55
CA ARG A 29 -18.79 -5.00 -1.97
C ARG A 29 -17.77 -3.92 -1.63
N GLU A 30 -16.70 -4.30 -0.94
CA GLU A 30 -15.66 -3.35 -0.50
C GLU A 30 -14.91 -2.76 -1.70
N THR A 31 -14.59 -3.59 -2.69
CA THR A 31 -14.00 -3.14 -3.95
C THR A 31 -14.92 -2.15 -4.67
N ARG A 32 -16.22 -2.46 -4.77
CA ARG A 32 -17.20 -1.54 -5.38
C ARG A 32 -17.34 -0.24 -4.59
N ARG A 33 -17.31 -0.29 -3.25
CA ARG A 33 -17.37 0.91 -2.40
C ARG A 33 -16.18 1.82 -2.70
N ALA A 34 -14.97 1.27 -2.73
CA ALA A 34 -13.76 2.02 -3.06
C ALA A 34 -13.80 2.61 -4.49
N MET A 35 -14.32 1.88 -5.47
CA MET A 35 -14.47 2.40 -6.84
C MET A 35 -15.47 3.57 -6.95
N LEU A 36 -16.58 3.49 -6.21
CA LEU A 36 -17.64 4.50 -6.27
C LEU A 36 -17.30 5.74 -5.45
N HIS A 37 -16.77 5.55 -4.25
CA HIS A 37 -16.65 6.60 -3.24
C HIS A 37 -15.20 7.01 -2.95
N GLY A 38 -14.21 6.23 -3.40
CA GLY A 38 -12.82 6.44 -3.02
C GLY A 38 -12.59 6.16 -1.53
N PHE A 39 -11.47 6.65 -1.04
CA PHE A 39 -11.06 6.67 0.37
C PHE A 39 -11.42 8.02 1.02
N THR A 40 -11.55 8.00 2.33
CA THR A 40 -11.80 9.17 3.18
C THR A 40 -10.51 9.76 3.75
N GLU A 41 -10.56 11.03 4.18
CA GLU A 41 -9.45 11.69 4.87
C GLU A 41 -9.01 10.93 6.13
N THR A 42 -9.96 10.37 6.88
CA THR A 42 -9.65 9.59 8.07
C THR A 42 -8.92 8.29 7.74
N GLU A 43 -9.32 7.59 6.67
CA GLU A 43 -8.63 6.39 6.22
C GLU A 43 -7.22 6.71 5.73
N LEU A 44 -7.05 7.76 4.92
CA LEU A 44 -5.74 8.23 4.46
C LEU A 44 -4.86 8.63 5.65
N GLY A 45 -5.39 9.41 6.58
CA GLY A 45 -4.68 9.86 7.78
C GLY A 45 -4.21 8.70 8.66
N ARG A 46 -5.08 7.70 8.90
CA ARG A 46 -4.70 6.49 9.65
C ARG A 46 -3.58 5.73 8.94
N HIS A 47 -3.69 5.52 7.64
CA HIS A 47 -2.66 4.80 6.88
C HIS A 47 -1.32 5.55 6.86
N LYS A 48 -1.32 6.89 6.77
CA LYS A 48 -0.09 7.68 6.88
C LYS A 48 0.56 7.54 8.26
N ALA A 49 -0.25 7.53 9.32
CA ALA A 49 0.25 7.34 10.69
C ALA A 49 0.87 5.95 10.88
N ASP A 50 0.19 4.90 10.40
CA ASP A 50 0.69 3.52 10.46
C ASP A 50 2.06 3.39 9.75
N LEU A 51 2.21 4.00 8.58
CA LEU A 51 3.48 4.02 7.82
C LEU A 51 4.59 4.79 8.54
N LEU A 52 4.26 5.92 9.16
CA LEU A 52 5.25 6.71 9.90
C LEU A 52 5.73 5.95 11.14
N GLU A 53 4.81 5.31 11.87
CA GLU A 53 5.15 4.49 13.04
C GLU A 53 6.08 3.33 12.68
N GLU A 54 5.81 2.64 11.56
CA GLU A 54 6.68 1.57 11.04
C GLU A 54 8.12 2.07 10.81
N VAL A 55 8.27 3.20 10.10
CA VAL A 55 9.59 3.76 9.77
C VAL A 55 10.30 4.35 11.01
N GLU A 56 9.56 4.91 11.95
CA GLU A 56 10.12 5.34 13.24
C GLU A 56 10.65 4.17 14.06
N ASN A 57 9.92 3.05 14.07
CA ASN A 57 10.36 1.84 14.77
C ASN A 57 11.60 1.22 14.11
N ASP A 58 11.64 1.19 12.77
CA ASP A 58 12.84 0.83 12.00
C ASP A 58 14.05 1.69 12.39
N TYR A 59 13.88 3.00 12.50
CA TYR A 59 14.95 3.92 12.90
C TYR A 59 15.40 3.70 14.35
N LYS A 60 14.47 3.42 15.27
CA LYS A 60 14.78 3.12 16.68
C LYS A 60 15.58 1.83 16.81
N GLU A 61 15.23 0.81 16.03
CA GLU A 61 15.87 -0.51 16.10
C GLU A 61 17.07 -0.65 15.14
N ARG A 62 17.50 0.43 14.46
CA ARG A 62 18.60 0.43 13.47
C ARG A 62 19.89 -0.27 13.92
N GLU A 63 20.21 -0.22 15.22
CA GLU A 63 21.43 -0.82 15.79
C GLU A 63 21.26 -2.31 16.15
N LYS A 64 20.01 -2.79 16.21
CA LYS A 64 19.62 -4.17 16.58
C LYS A 64 19.13 -4.98 15.37
N THR A 65 18.62 -4.31 14.33
CA THR A 65 17.98 -4.90 13.15
C THR A 65 18.97 -5.13 12.00
N GLN A 66 20.17 -5.64 12.28
CA GLN A 66 21.06 -6.10 11.19
C GLN A 66 20.57 -7.42 10.56
N SER A 67 19.53 -8.03 11.11
CA SER A 67 18.83 -9.17 10.52
C SER A 67 17.39 -9.21 11.00
N GLY A 68 16.43 -9.20 10.08
CA GLY A 68 15.15 -9.84 10.38
C GLY A 68 13.92 -9.37 9.61
N SER A 69 13.85 -8.13 9.12
CA SER A 69 12.61 -7.69 8.48
C SER A 69 12.84 -6.47 7.60
N LEU A 70 12.94 -6.71 6.28
CA LEU A 70 12.80 -5.67 5.27
C LEU A 70 11.31 -5.30 5.25
N ALA A 71 10.96 -4.17 5.86
CA ALA A 71 9.59 -3.65 5.98
C ALA A 71 8.94 -3.46 4.59
N GLY A 72 8.36 -4.54 4.08
CA GLY A 72 7.31 -4.61 3.06
C GLY A 72 7.71 -4.39 1.60
N ARG A 73 8.36 -3.28 1.24
CA ARG A 73 8.71 -2.85 -0.13
C ARG A 73 9.20 -1.40 -0.01
N TYR A 74 10.50 -1.16 -0.19
CA TYR A 74 11.19 0.12 0.06
C TYR A 74 10.72 1.29 -0.84
N VAL A 75 9.45 1.71 -0.73
CA VAL A 75 8.72 2.65 -1.61
C VAL A 75 8.27 2.07 -2.97
N TYR A 76 8.52 0.78 -3.30
CA TYR A 76 8.61 0.32 -4.71
C TYR A 76 9.69 1.14 -5.46
N HIS A 77 10.81 1.30 -4.75
CA HIS A 77 12.20 1.29 -5.21
C HIS A 77 12.83 2.56 -5.77
N TYR A 78 12.53 3.74 -5.22
CA TYR A 78 13.07 5.04 -5.72
C TYR A 78 12.59 5.40 -7.15
N LEU A 79 11.79 4.53 -7.79
CA LEU A 79 11.50 4.44 -9.23
C LEU A 79 12.74 3.95 -10.01
N ASP A 80 12.77 2.65 -10.33
CA ASP A 80 13.77 1.97 -11.18
C ASP A 80 15.25 2.37 -11.01
N ASN A 81 15.97 1.53 -10.25
CA ASN A 81 17.43 1.33 -10.28
C ASN A 81 18.32 2.24 -9.39
N GLN A 82 18.01 2.40 -8.09
CA GLN A 82 18.87 3.17 -7.15
C GLN A 82 18.95 2.56 -5.72
N PRO A 83 20.02 2.89 -4.95
CA PRO A 83 20.50 2.15 -3.79
C PRO A 83 19.57 2.17 -2.56
N ILE A 84 19.79 1.20 -1.66
CA ILE A 84 19.00 0.98 -0.45
C ILE A 84 19.24 2.12 0.57
N PRO A 85 18.23 2.95 0.89
CA PRO A 85 18.38 4.04 1.85
C PRO A 85 18.51 3.53 3.30
N SER A 86 19.35 4.20 4.10
CA SER A 86 19.48 3.92 5.53
C SER A 86 18.18 4.20 6.30
N PRO A 87 17.97 3.62 7.50
CA PRO A 87 16.78 3.90 8.30
C PRO A 87 16.53 5.41 8.54
N GLU A 88 17.60 6.18 8.75
CA GLU A 88 17.56 7.65 8.89
C GLU A 88 16.99 8.31 7.64
N GLN A 89 17.53 7.92 6.47
CA GLN A 89 17.12 8.48 5.18
C GLN A 89 15.66 8.13 4.87
N ARG A 90 15.21 6.93 5.23
CA ARG A 90 13.80 6.54 5.09
C ARG A 90 12.89 7.40 5.96
N LEU A 91 13.25 7.63 7.22
CA LEU A 91 12.45 8.45 8.12
C LEU A 91 12.30 9.88 7.58
N GLN A 92 13.40 10.48 7.12
CA GLN A 92 13.37 11.81 6.53
C GLN A 92 12.47 11.86 5.28
N LEU A 93 12.64 10.91 4.35
CA LEU A 93 11.81 10.85 3.14
C LEU A 93 10.32 10.70 3.46
N TYR A 94 9.95 9.86 4.43
CA TYR A 94 8.55 9.68 4.81
C TYR A 94 7.97 10.95 5.44
N GLN A 95 8.73 11.64 6.28
CA GLN A 95 8.32 12.92 6.87
C GLN A 95 8.11 14.01 5.81
N GLU A 96 8.90 14.01 4.74
CA GLU A 96 8.79 14.98 3.65
C GLU A 96 7.67 14.64 2.66
N LEU A 97 7.51 13.36 2.29
CA LEU A 97 6.62 12.92 1.22
C LEU A 97 5.20 12.57 1.69
N LEU A 98 5.02 11.96 2.87
CA LEU A 98 3.67 11.58 3.33
C LEU A 98 2.71 12.78 3.43
N PRO A 99 3.15 13.98 3.87
CA PRO A 99 2.26 15.15 3.90
C PRO A 99 1.80 15.62 2.52
N THR A 100 2.55 15.35 1.45
CA THR A 100 2.23 15.82 0.09
C THR A 100 1.22 14.94 -0.63
N ILE A 101 1.01 13.70 -0.18
CA ILE A 101 0.04 12.76 -0.76
C ILE A 101 -1.38 13.17 -0.36
N THR A 102 -2.27 13.35 -1.32
CA THR A 102 -3.65 13.79 -1.12
C THR A 102 -4.67 12.71 -1.50
N LEU A 103 -5.95 12.94 -1.16
CA LEU A 103 -7.04 12.11 -1.69
C LEU A 103 -7.14 12.17 -3.22
N GLU A 104 -6.75 13.29 -3.83
CA GLU A 104 -6.76 13.50 -5.28
C GLU A 104 -5.73 12.62 -5.99
N ASP A 105 -4.62 12.28 -5.32
CA ASP A 105 -3.60 11.37 -5.86
C ASP A 105 -4.08 9.91 -5.83
N ILE A 106 -4.85 9.52 -4.81
CA ILE A 106 -5.18 8.10 -4.56
C ILE A 106 -6.56 7.69 -5.09
N ASN A 107 -7.58 8.54 -4.99
CA ASN A 107 -8.96 8.19 -5.34
C ASN A 107 -9.18 7.89 -6.84
N PRO A 108 -8.36 8.43 -7.78
CA PRO A 108 -8.40 8.00 -9.18
C PRO A 108 -7.82 6.60 -9.44
N LEU A 109 -6.95 6.08 -8.55
CA LEU A 109 -6.20 4.84 -8.79
C LEU A 109 -7.09 3.59 -8.90
N PRO A 110 -8.11 3.36 -8.04
CA PRO A 110 -9.00 2.23 -8.17
C PRO A 110 -9.69 2.16 -9.54
N ARG A 111 -10.06 3.32 -10.11
CA ARG A 111 -10.68 3.38 -11.45
C ARG A 111 -9.71 3.05 -12.57
N ARG A 112 -8.43 3.35 -12.40
CA ARG A 112 -7.35 3.03 -13.36
C ARG A 112 -6.92 1.57 -13.29
N TRP A 113 -6.89 0.97 -12.10
CA TRP A 113 -6.38 -0.38 -11.90
C TRP A 113 -7.44 -1.48 -12.06
N LEU A 114 -8.71 -1.17 -11.77
CA LEU A 114 -9.83 -2.11 -11.86
C LEU A 114 -10.62 -1.95 -13.18
N THR A 115 -9.97 -2.16 -14.33
CA THR A 115 -10.66 -2.30 -15.62
C THR A 115 -11.23 -3.71 -15.79
N ASP A 116 -12.29 -3.87 -16.59
CA ASP A 116 -12.97 -5.16 -16.81
C ASP A 116 -12.05 -6.27 -17.36
N SER A 117 -10.91 -5.88 -17.92
CA SER A 117 -9.87 -6.76 -18.47
C SER A 117 -8.82 -7.27 -17.47
N ASN A 118 -8.85 -6.83 -16.20
CA ASN A 118 -7.84 -7.17 -15.18
C ASN A 118 -8.40 -7.97 -13.98
N ARG A 119 -9.50 -8.70 -14.19
CA ARG A 119 -10.14 -9.56 -13.17
C ARG A 119 -10.01 -11.01 -13.62
N VAL A 120 -9.36 -11.85 -12.81
CA VAL A 120 -9.37 -13.32 -12.91
C VAL A 120 -10.22 -13.91 -11.81
#